data_AF-A0A0G8CIR3-F1
#
_entry.id   AF-A0A0G8CIR3-F1
#
_cell.length_a   1.000
_cell.length_b   1.000
_cell.length_c   1.000
_cell.angle_alpha   90.00
_cell.angle_beta   90.00
_cell.angle_gamma   90.00
#
_symmetry.space_group_name_H-M   'P 1'
#
loop_
_entity.id
_entity.type
_entity.pdbx_description
1 polymer ?
#
loop_
_entity_poly.entity_id
_entity_poly.type
_entity_poly.pdbx_seq_one_letter_code
_entity_poly.pdbx_strand_id
1 'polypeptide(L)' 'MTDRSIEDFKKRLDEQVPKWQENYEVPGVAIGIVHEGHIAYTLNYGYVDKKSGE' A
#
# COMPACT_ATOMS: atom_id res chain seq x y z
N MET A 1 16.54 3.52 -18.59
CA MET A 1 15.51 2.49 -18.79
C MET A 1 14.71 2.46 -17.50
N THR A 2 13.41 2.76 -17.56
CA THR A 2 12.54 2.69 -16.38
C THR A 2 12.39 1.21 -16.04
N ASP A 3 13.06 0.78 -14.97
CA ASP A 3 12.95 -0.57 -14.45
C ASP A 3 11.50 -0.75 -13.98
N ARG A 4 10.66 -1.37 -14.82
CA ARG A 4 9.26 -1.64 -14.49
C ARG A 4 9.20 -2.87 -13.59
N SER A 5 9.79 -2.77 -12.41
CA SER A 5 9.84 -3.84 -11.42
C SER A 5 8.60 -3.82 -10.53
N ILE A 6 8.32 -4.97 -9.90
CA ILE A 6 7.24 -5.08 -8.90
C ILE A 6 7.50 -4.19 -7.68
N GLU A 7 8.77 -3.90 -7.38
CA GLU A 7 9.17 -2.98 -6.31
C GLU A 7 8.79 -1.54 -6.65
N ASP A 8 8.98 -1.12 -7.90
CA ASP A 8 8.58 0.23 -8.34
C ASP A 8 7.06 0.38 -8.40
N PHE A 9 6.33 -0.69 -8.72
CA PHE A 9 4.87 -0.72 -8.58
C PHE A 9 4.44 -0.57 -7.11
N LYS A 10 5.07 -1.32 -6.19
CA LYS A 10 4.83 -1.18 -4.75
C LYS A 10 5.11 0.25 -4.27
N LYS A 11 6.24 0.85 -4.64
CA LYS A 11 6.57 2.24 -4.26
C LYS A 11 5.50 3.22 -4.70
N ARG A 12 4.96 3.08 -5.92
CA ARG A 12 3.86 3.92 -6.40
C ARG A 12 2.58 3.74 -5.57
N LEU A 13 2.28 2.52 -5.12
CA LEU A 13 1.16 2.29 -4.20
C LEU A 13 1.39 2.96 -2.84
N ASP A 14 2.61 2.84 -2.30
CA ASP A 14 2.99 3.48 -1.04
C ASP A 14 2.86 5.02 -1.10
N GLU A 15 3.05 5.63 -2.27
CA GLU A 15 2.91 7.08 -2.49
C GLU A 15 1.46 7.53 -2.73
N GLN A 16 0.63 6.70 -3.38
CA GLN A 16 -0.70 7.12 -3.87
C GLN A 16 -1.83 6.69 -2.93
N VAL A 17 -1.75 5.50 -2.35
CA VAL A 17 -2.83 4.96 -1.51
C VAL A 17 -3.11 5.86 -0.30
N PRO A 18 -2.11 6.38 0.44
CA PRO A 18 -2.38 7.32 1.53
C PRO A 18 -3.10 8.60 1.09
N LYS A 19 -2.77 9.13 -0.11
CA LYS A 19 -3.43 10.32 -0.66
C LYS A 19 -4.90 10.05 -1.00
N TRP A 20 -5.19 8.85 -1.52
CA TRP A 20 -6.58 8.45 -1.75
C TRP A 20 -7.32 8.23 -0.44
N GLN A 21 -6.68 7.65 0.58
CA GLN A 21 -7.29 7.52 1.90
C GLN A 21 -7.70 8.86 2.49
N GLU A 22 -6.83 9.87 2.38
CA GLU A 22 -7.14 11.24 2.81
C GLU A 22 -8.27 11.86 1.98
N ASN A 23 -8.15 11.84 0.65
CA ASN A 23 -9.10 12.50 -0.25
C ASN A 23 -10.51 11.90 -0.23
N TYR A 24 -10.64 10.60 0.10
CA TYR A 24 -11.91 9.88 0.13
C TYR A 24 -12.34 9.49 1.54
N GLU A 25 -11.65 9.98 2.57
CA GLU A 25 -11.93 9.68 3.98
C GLU A 25 -11.99 8.17 4.28
N VAL A 26 -11.16 7.37 3.59
CA VAL A 26 -11.10 5.91 3.75
C VAL A 26 -10.12 5.55 4.86
N PRO A 27 -10.58 4.95 5.98
CA PRO A 27 -9.75 4.74 7.17
C PRO A 27 -8.67 3.65 7.01
N GLY A 28 -8.83 2.74 6.04
CA GLY A 28 -7.91 1.64 5.81
C GLY A 28 -8.06 1.01 4.43
N VAL A 29 -6.94 0.53 3.87
CA VAL A 29 -6.89 -0.15 2.56
C VAL A 29 -5.98 -1.38 2.69
N ALA A 30 -6.47 -2.54 2.27
CA ALA A 30 -5.70 -3.77 2.17
C ALA A 30 -5.52 -4.14 0.69
N ILE A 31 -4.28 -4.43 0.26
CA ILE A 31 -3.94 -4.78 -1.12
C ILE A 31 -3.08 -6.04 -1.14
N GLY A 32 -3.55 -7.06 -1.88
CA GLY A 32 -2.74 -8.21 -2.28
C GLY A 32 -2.17 -8.00 -3.68
N ILE A 33 -0.86 -8.15 -3.83
CA ILE A 33 -0.17 -8.06 -5.12
C ILE A 33 0.22 -9.47 -5.53
N VAL A 34 -0.31 -9.95 -6.66
CA VAL A 34 0.06 -11.22 -7.26
C VAL A 34 0.98 -10.96 -8.45
N HIS A 35 2.14 -11.60 -8.45
CA HIS A 35 3.11 -11.53 -9.54
C HIS A 35 3.66 -12.93 -9.81
N GLU A 36 3.74 -13.31 -11.09
CA GLU A 36 4.21 -14.64 -11.52
C GLU A 36 3.49 -15.82 -10.84
N GLY A 37 2.18 -15.67 -10.59
CA GLY A 37 1.35 -16.72 -9.97
C GLY A 37 1.51 -16.85 -8.45
N HIS A 38 2.31 -16.00 -7.81
CA HIS A 38 2.52 -15.98 -6.37
C HIS A 38 2.12 -14.65 -5.74
N ILE A 39 1.76 -14.66 -4.47
CA ILE A 39 1.57 -13.42 -3.70
C ILE A 39 2.95 -12.82 -3.47
N ALA A 40 3.22 -11.70 -4.12
CA ALA A 40 4.47 -10.95 -4.00
C ALA A 40 4.45 -10.02 -2.78
N TYR A 41 3.32 -9.35 -2.53
CA TYR A 41 3.14 -8.47 -1.37
C TYR A 41 1.72 -8.52 -0.82
N THR A 42 1.60 -8.32 0.49
CA THR A 42 0.36 -7.91 1.14
C THR A 42 0.62 -6.58 1.83
N LEU A 43 -0.10 -5.54 1.43
CA LEU A 43 0.08 -4.17 1.90
C LEU A 43 -1.16 -3.74 2.65
N ASN A 44 -0.97 -3.09 3.79
CA ASN A 44 -2.04 -2.53 4.60
C ASN A 44 -1.70 -1.06 4.87
N TYR A 45 -2.60 -0.17 4.48
CA TYR A 45 -2.49 1.27 4.69
C TYR A 45 -3.64 1.74 5.58
N GLY A 46 -3.41 2.77 6.40
CA GLY A 46 -4.33 3.18 7.45
C GLY A 46 -3.94 2.64 8.82
N TYR A 47 -4.78 2.92 9.82
CA TYR A 47 -4.42 2.69 11.23
C TYR A 47 -4.35 1.20 11.59
N VAL A 48 -3.13 0.64 11.60
CA VAL A 48 -2.67 -0.36 12.59
C VAL A 48 -1.84 0.32 13.69
N ASP A 49 -1.72 1.64 13.67
CA ASP A 49 -1.03 2.41 14.71
C ASP A 49 -2.05 3.08 15.63
N LYS A 50 -2.90 2.29 16.30
CA LYS A 50 -3.55 2.82 17.52
C LYS A 50 -2.41 3.27 18.40
N LYS A 51 -2.25 4.59 18.51
CA LYS A 51 -1.48 5.27 19.55
C LYS A 51 -1.49 4.40 20.81
N SER A 52 -0.41 3.66 21.04
CA SER A 52 -0.05 3.27 22.39
C SER A 52 0.71 4.46 22.95
N GLY A 53 -0.01 5.57 23.08
CA GLY A 53 0.34 6.65 23.98
C GLY A 53 -0.42 6.35 25.25
N GLU A 54 0.18 5.50 26.08
CA GLU A 54 0.02 5.63 27.54
C GLU A 54 0.75 6.90 28.00
#